data_AF-A0A9X3HHJ4-F1
#
_entry.id   AF-A0A9X3HHJ4-F1
#
_cell.length_a   1.000
_cell.length_b   1.000
_cell.length_c   1.000
_cell.angle_alpha   90.00
_cell.angle_beta   90.00
_cell.angle_gamma   90.00
#
_symmetry.space_group_name_H-M   'P 1'
#
loop_
_entity.id
_entity.type
_entity.pdbx_description
1 polymer ?
#
loop_
_entity_poly.entity_id
_entity_poly.type
_entity_poly.pdbx_seq_one_letter_code
_entity_poly.pdbx_strand_id
1 'polypeptide(L)'
;MKATRSNSIFTKDLIIIAVLVCAGAWASANLLLDQSVPFSFWLSIALLTIASFFIHRFLVNANSKRPQIFVASFMGSLTAKLFLSAIILVMVGVLDKENLKFTAIGYLIGYMLFLVAEIKNLLPLIRSSSH
;
A
#
# COMPACT_ATOMS: atom_id res chain seq x y z
N MET A 1 -22.86 -8.08 6.98
CA MET A 1 -22.82 -6.63 7.30
C MET A 1 -21.47 -6.11 7.80
N LYS A 2 -20.74 -6.80 8.72
CA LYS A 2 -19.41 -6.34 9.19
C LYS A 2 -18.35 -6.21 8.08
N ALA A 3 -18.28 -7.15 7.14
CA ALA A 3 -17.30 -7.15 6.03
C ALA A 3 -17.48 -5.96 5.06
N THR A 4 -18.73 -5.61 4.72
CA THR A 4 -19.04 -4.51 3.80
C THR A 4 -18.65 -3.14 4.36
N ARG A 5 -18.82 -2.94 5.68
CA ARG A 5 -18.41 -1.72 6.38
C ARG A 5 -16.88 -1.58 6.46
N SER A 6 -16.18 -2.69 6.72
CA SER A 6 -14.71 -2.75 6.72
C SER A 6 -14.12 -2.36 5.36
N ASN A 7 -14.65 -2.91 4.27
CA ASN A 7 -14.18 -2.59 2.92
C ASN A 7 -14.39 -1.11 2.56
N SER A 8 -15.52 -0.53 2.96
CA SER A 8 -15.83 0.89 2.73
C SER A 8 -14.84 1.82 3.45
N ILE A 9 -14.53 1.53 4.72
CA ILE A 9 -13.60 2.36 5.51
C ILE A 9 -12.18 2.25 4.94
N PHE A 10 -11.72 1.04 4.65
CA PHE A 10 -10.41 0.82 4.06
C PHE A 10 -10.27 1.48 2.69
N THR A 11 -11.29 1.41 1.83
CA THR A 11 -11.24 2.06 0.50
C THR A 11 -11.13 3.58 0.63
N LYS A 12 -11.83 4.18 1.60
CA LYS A 12 -11.68 5.62 1.90
C LYS A 12 -10.27 5.95 2.38
N ASP A 13 -9.73 5.20 3.33
CA ASP A 13 -8.36 5.41 3.83
C ASP A 13 -7.33 5.26 2.71
N LEU A 14 -7.51 4.25 1.85
CA LEU A 14 -6.65 3.97 0.70
C LEU A 14 -6.68 5.11 -0.32
N ILE A 15 -7.86 5.68 -0.63
CA ILE A 15 -7.97 6.85 -1.52
C ILE A 15 -7.32 8.08 -0.87
N ILE A 16 -7.56 8.32 0.41
CA ILE A 16 -6.97 9.46 1.13
C ILE A 16 -5.44 9.38 1.11
N ILE A 17 -4.88 8.20 1.39
CA ILE A 17 -3.43 7.97 1.36
C ILE A 17 -2.88 8.12 -0.05
N ALA A 18 -3.54 7.55 -1.05
CA ALA A 18 -3.11 7.68 -2.44
C ALA A 18 -3.06 9.15 -2.87
N VAL A 19 -4.10 9.94 -2.54
CA VAL A 19 -4.14 11.37 -2.83
C VAL A 19 -3.05 12.13 -2.06
N LEU A 20 -2.85 11.83 -0.77
CA LEU A 20 -1.79 12.45 0.04
C LEU A 20 -0.39 12.18 -0.51
N VAL A 21 -0.12 10.94 -0.91
CA VAL A 21 1.19 10.53 -1.45
C VAL A 21 1.44 11.18 -2.81
N CYS A 22 0.43 11.20 -3.69
CA CYS A 22 0.53 11.86 -4.99
C CYS A 22 0.70 13.38 -4.85
N ALA A 23 -0.09 14.01 -3.98
CA ALA A 23 0.00 15.45 -3.71
C ALA A 23 1.34 15.82 -3.07
N GLY A 24 1.82 15.02 -2.12
CA GLY A 24 3.13 15.21 -1.48
C GLY A 24 4.29 15.03 -2.45
N ALA A 25 4.23 14.03 -3.33
CA ALA A 25 5.23 13.83 -4.37
C ALA A 25 5.23 14.97 -5.40
N TRP A 26 4.05 15.43 -5.82
CA TRP A 26 3.92 16.59 -6.70
C TRP A 26 4.46 17.87 -6.06
N ALA A 27 4.08 18.15 -4.81
CA ALA A 27 4.56 19.31 -4.07
C ALA A 27 6.09 19.25 -3.87
N SER A 28 6.63 18.08 -3.55
CA SER A 28 8.08 17.91 -3.39
C SER A 28 8.83 18.11 -4.71
N ALA A 29 8.29 17.60 -5.81
CA ALA A 29 8.92 17.73 -7.13
C ALA A 29 8.89 19.19 -7.63
N ASN A 30 7.75 19.89 -7.48
CA ASN A 30 7.60 21.28 -7.93
C ASN A 30 8.24 22.32 -7.00
N LEU A 31 8.24 22.12 -5.67
CA LEU A 31 8.71 23.14 -4.73
C LEU A 31 10.18 22.98 -4.32
N LEU A 32 10.71 21.75 -4.32
CA LEU A 32 12.08 21.48 -3.84
C LEU A 32 13.05 21.15 -4.97
N LEU A 33 12.55 20.57 -6.07
CA LEU A 33 13.40 19.99 -7.11
C LEU A 33 13.23 20.66 -8.48
N ASP A 34 12.26 21.57 -8.66
CA ASP A 34 11.89 22.19 -9.95
C ASP A 34 11.82 21.17 -11.10
N GLN A 35 11.36 19.96 -10.79
CA GLN A 35 11.31 18.82 -11.71
C GLN A 35 9.91 18.24 -11.78
N SER A 36 9.57 17.65 -12.93
CA SER A 36 8.35 16.88 -13.08
C SER A 36 8.46 15.54 -12.35
N VAL A 37 7.37 15.12 -11.69
CA VAL A 37 7.30 13.79 -11.07
C VAL A 37 7.52 12.70 -12.14
N PRO A 38 8.52 11.82 -11.98
CA PRO A 38 8.85 10.81 -12.97
C PRO A 38 7.70 9.82 -13.18
N PHE A 39 7.48 9.38 -14.43
CA PHE A 39 6.42 8.42 -14.76
C PHE A 39 6.55 7.11 -13.95
N SER A 40 7.79 6.69 -13.69
CA SER A 40 8.13 5.56 -12.83
C SER A 40 7.47 5.63 -11.45
N PHE A 41 7.41 6.82 -10.84
CA PHE A 41 6.77 7.02 -9.54
C PHE A 41 5.25 6.82 -9.60
N TRP A 42 4.59 7.41 -10.59
CA TRP A 42 3.15 7.26 -10.79
C TRP A 42 2.74 5.81 -10.98
N LEU A 43 3.49 5.08 -11.82
CA LEU A 43 3.27 3.66 -12.06
C LEU A 43 3.46 2.84 -10.79
N SER A 44 4.50 3.13 -10.01
CA SER A 44 4.81 2.44 -8.76
C SER A 44 3.69 2.60 -7.73
N ILE A 45 3.20 3.83 -7.54
CA ILE A 45 2.11 4.12 -6.60
C ILE A 45 0.79 3.51 -7.07
N ALA A 46 0.49 3.54 -8.38
CA ALA A 46 -0.68 2.88 -8.92
C ALA A 46 -0.67 1.37 -8.63
N LEU A 47 0.46 0.70 -8.91
CA LEU A 47 0.64 -0.72 -8.62
C LEU A 47 0.50 -1.03 -7.12
N LEU A 48 1.12 -0.22 -6.26
CA LEU A 48 1.04 -0.40 -4.81
C LEU A 48 -0.39 -0.23 -4.28
N THR A 49 -1.13 0.72 -4.83
CA THR A 49 -2.53 1.01 -4.46
C THR A 49 -3.43 -0.16 -4.86
N ILE A 50 -3.29 -0.64 -6.10
CA ILE A 50 -4.03 -1.81 -6.62
C ILE A 50 -3.70 -3.06 -5.79
N ALA A 51 -2.42 -3.34 -5.56
CA ALA A 51 -1.98 -4.47 -4.76
C ALA A 51 -2.56 -4.42 -3.34
N SER A 52 -2.52 -3.25 -2.69
CA SER A 52 -3.09 -3.05 -1.35
C SER A 52 -4.60 -3.31 -1.31
N PHE A 53 -5.33 -2.89 -2.35
CA PHE A 53 -6.76 -3.15 -2.45
C PHE A 53 -7.08 -4.65 -2.60
N PHE A 54 -6.36 -5.35 -3.49
CA PHE A 54 -6.54 -6.78 -3.69
C PHE A 54 -6.18 -7.60 -2.45
N ILE A 55 -5.07 -7.26 -1.80
CA ILE A 55 -4.63 -7.88 -0.55
C ILE A 55 -5.69 -7.72 0.53
N HIS A 56 -6.18 -6.50 0.77
CA HIS A 56 -7.18 -6.27 1.81
C HIS A 56 -8.46 -7.07 1.55
N ARG A 57 -8.94 -7.07 0.30
CA ARG A 57 -10.12 -7.86 -0.09
C ARG A 57 -9.90 -9.35 0.10
N PHE A 58 -8.71 -9.86 -0.23
CA PHE A 58 -8.34 -11.26 0.00
C PHE A 58 -8.33 -11.60 1.50
N LEU A 59 -7.74 -10.75 2.34
CA LEU A 59 -7.67 -10.93 3.79
C LEU A 59 -9.03 -10.90 4.48
N VAL A 60 -9.92 -9.98 4.09
CA VAL A 60 -11.29 -9.91 4.61
C VAL A 60 -12.07 -11.18 4.26
N ASN A 61 -11.92 -11.68 3.03
CA ASN A 61 -12.55 -12.93 2.62
C ASN A 61 -11.96 -14.15 3.35
N ALA A 62 -10.64 -14.20 3.54
CA ALA A 62 -9.97 -15.28 4.28
C ALA A 62 -10.42 -15.33 5.75
N ASN A 63 -10.55 -14.17 6.39
CA ASN A 63 -11.03 -14.08 7.77
C ASN A 63 -12.44 -14.66 7.95
N SER A 64 -13.33 -14.46 6.98
CA SER A 64 -14.70 -15.00 7.04
C SER A 64 -14.77 -16.53 6.98
N LYS A 65 -13.75 -17.18 6.41
CA LYS A 65 -13.73 -18.65 6.23
C LYS A 65 -12.97 -19.35 7.37
N ARG A 66 -11.83 -18.82 7.80
CA ARG A 66 -10.96 -19.43 8.83
C ARG A 66 -10.19 -18.36 9.62
N PRO A 67 -10.75 -17.82 10.72
CA PRO A 67 -10.12 -16.73 11.49
C PRO A 67 -8.78 -17.13 12.11
N GLN A 68 -8.57 -18.40 12.44
CA GLN A 68 -7.31 -18.91 13.00
C GLN A 68 -6.11 -18.80 12.03
N ILE A 69 -6.36 -18.80 10.71
CA ILE A 69 -5.30 -18.71 9.69
C ILE A 69 -5.04 -17.23 9.30
N PHE A 70 -5.86 -16.31 9.79
CA PHE A 70 -5.79 -14.90 9.40
C PHE A 70 -4.42 -14.28 9.65
N VAL A 71 -3.79 -14.55 10.80
CA VAL A 71 -2.47 -14.02 11.14
C VAL A 71 -1.39 -14.51 10.15
N ALA A 72 -1.42 -15.80 9.80
CA ALA A 72 -0.48 -16.37 8.83
C ALA A 72 -0.72 -15.82 7.42
N SER A 73 -1.99 -15.67 6.99
CA SER A 73 -2.32 -15.04 5.72
C SER A 73 -1.96 -13.56 5.68
N PHE A 74 -2.10 -12.84 6.80
CA PHE A 74 -1.70 -11.43 6.93
C PHE A 74 -0.19 -11.26 6.79
N MET A 75 0.58 -12.03 7.56
CA MET A 75 2.04 -12.02 7.46
C MET A 75 2.52 -12.42 6.06
N GLY A 76 1.96 -13.48 5.48
CA GLY A 76 2.29 -13.91 4.12
C GLY A 76 1.97 -12.83 3.08
N SER A 77 0.85 -12.12 3.24
CA SER A 77 0.48 -11.04 2.35
C SER A 77 1.37 -9.81 2.47
N LEU A 78 1.80 -9.46 3.69
CA LEU A 78 2.79 -8.39 3.89
C LEU A 78 4.12 -8.74 3.24
N THR A 79 4.59 -9.99 3.38
CA THR A 79 5.80 -10.48 2.73
C THR A 79 5.69 -10.42 1.21
N ALA A 80 4.56 -10.86 0.64
CA ALA A 80 4.31 -10.76 -0.80
C ALA A 80 4.32 -9.30 -1.28
N LYS A 81 3.73 -8.39 -0.50
CA LYS A 81 3.72 -6.94 -0.79
C LYS A 81 5.13 -6.34 -0.74
N LEU A 82 5.95 -6.73 0.24
CA LEU A 82 7.37 -6.33 0.33
C LEU A 82 8.17 -6.86 -0.86
N PHE A 83 7.96 -8.12 -1.23
CA PHE A 83 8.66 -8.72 -2.37
C PHE A 83 8.28 -8.04 -3.68
N LEU A 84 6.99 -7.76 -3.88
CA LEU A 84 6.51 -6.97 -5.02
C LEU A 84 7.12 -5.56 -5.04
N SER A 85 7.21 -4.93 -3.87
CA SER A 85 7.84 -3.61 -3.71
C SER A 85 9.32 -3.64 -4.12
N ALA A 86 10.05 -4.67 -3.72
CA ALA A 86 11.45 -4.85 -4.11
C ALA A 86 11.60 -5.01 -5.62
N ILE A 87 10.75 -5.83 -6.27
CA ILE A 87 10.75 -6.00 -7.73
C ILE A 87 10.49 -4.67 -8.44
N ILE A 88 9.49 -3.90 -7.98
CA ILE A 88 9.17 -2.59 -8.55
C ILE A 88 10.37 -1.64 -8.44
N LEU A 89 11.01 -1.56 -7.27
CA LEU A 89 12.17 -0.68 -7.08
C LEU A 89 13.38 -1.12 -7.90
N VAL A 90 13.60 -2.42 -8.08
CA VAL A 90 14.63 -2.95 -8.98
C VAL A 90 14.33 -2.57 -10.43
N MET A 91 13.08 -2.70 -10.88
CA MET A 91 12.68 -2.26 -12.23
C MET A 91 12.92 -0.76 -12.44
N VAL A 92 12.54 0.08 -11.46
CA VAL A 92 12.82 1.53 -11.53
C VAL A 92 14.33 1.78 -11.56
N GLY A 93 15.12 1.05 -10.78
CA GLY A 93 16.58 1.20 -10.77
C GLY A 93 17.27 0.84 -12.09
N VAL A 94 16.68 -0.09 -12.84
CA VAL A 94 17.18 -0.51 -14.16
C VAL A 94 16.69 0.43 -15.27
N LEU A 95 15.44 0.88 -15.21
CA LEU A 95 14.81 1.66 -16.28
C LEU A 95 14.99 3.18 -16.13
N ASP A 96 15.15 3.68 -14.91
CA ASP A 96 15.08 5.10 -14.57
C ASP A 96 16.01 5.44 -13.39
N LYS A 97 17.29 5.08 -13.57
CA LYS A 97 18.32 5.14 -12.52
C LYS A 97 18.51 6.53 -11.93
N GLU A 98 18.33 7.58 -12.73
CA GLU A 98 18.46 8.98 -12.30
C GLU A 98 17.35 9.35 -11.29
N ASN A 99 16.13 8.85 -11.52
CA ASN A 99 14.96 9.11 -10.68
C ASN A 99 14.74 8.06 -9.58
N LEU A 100 15.64 7.08 -9.47
CA LEU A 100 15.54 5.99 -8.48
C LEU A 100 15.45 6.52 -7.06
N LYS A 101 16.28 7.50 -6.68
CA LYS A 101 16.31 8.01 -5.30
C LYS A 101 14.98 8.65 -4.92
N PHE A 102 14.47 9.53 -5.79
CA PHE A 102 13.18 10.19 -5.59
C PHE A 102 12.05 9.15 -5.52
N THR A 103 12.01 8.25 -6.49
CA THR A 103 10.97 7.22 -6.57
C THR A 103 11.01 6.27 -5.38
N ALA A 104 12.20 5.83 -4.95
CA ALA A 104 12.36 4.94 -3.82
C ALA A 104 11.91 5.58 -2.50
N ILE A 105 12.30 6.82 -2.24
CA ILE A 105 11.91 7.53 -1.01
C ILE A 105 10.39 7.73 -0.98
N GLY A 106 9.82 8.27 -2.06
CA GLY A 106 8.37 8.48 -2.14
C GLY A 106 7.58 7.18 -2.05
N TYR A 107 8.07 6.11 -2.69
CA TYR A 107 7.47 4.79 -2.63
C TYR A 107 7.49 4.22 -1.21
N LEU A 108 8.61 4.37 -0.49
CA LEU A 108 8.77 3.85 0.87
C LEU A 108 7.84 4.59 1.85
N ILE A 109 7.71 5.90 1.70
CA ILE A 109 6.73 6.71 2.46
C ILE A 109 5.31 6.24 2.16
N GLY A 110 4.95 6.10 0.88
CA GLY A 110 3.63 5.61 0.48
C GLY A 110 3.34 4.21 1.03
N TYR A 111 4.31 3.30 0.91
CA TYR A 111 4.23 1.95 1.45
C TYR A 111 3.95 1.95 2.97
N MET A 112 4.67 2.76 3.74
CA MET A 112 4.47 2.88 5.18
C MET A 112 3.07 3.39 5.53
N LEU A 113 2.58 4.43 4.84
CA LEU A 113 1.24 4.96 5.06
C LEU A 113 0.16 3.90 4.76
N PHE A 114 0.29 3.18 3.64
CA PHE A 114 -0.62 2.09 3.30
C PHE A 114 -0.57 0.96 4.33
N LEU A 115 0.62 0.60 4.81
CA LEU A 115 0.80 -0.43 5.83
C LEU A 115 0.14 -0.03 7.16
N VAL A 116 0.25 1.23 7.58
CA VAL A 116 -0.42 1.74 8.79
C VAL A 116 -1.94 1.66 8.65
N ALA A 117 -2.50 2.10 7.52
CA ALA A 117 -3.95 2.00 7.30
C ALA A 117 -4.44 0.55 7.23
N GLU A 118 -3.65 -0.33 6.63
CA GLU A 118 -3.92 -1.76 6.56
C GLU A 118 -3.93 -2.39 7.96
N ILE A 119 -2.91 -2.14 8.78
CA ILE A 119 -2.88 -2.59 10.18
C ILE A 119 -4.07 -2.02 10.95
N LYS A 120 -4.35 -0.71 10.88
CA LYS A 120 -5.47 -0.11 11.61
C LYS A 120 -6.82 -0.72 11.25
N ASN A 121 -7.04 -1.08 9.99
CA ASN A 121 -8.29 -1.70 9.55
C ASN A 121 -8.37 -3.20 9.85
N LEU A 122 -7.24 -3.90 9.91
CA LEU A 122 -7.18 -5.34 10.13
C LEU A 122 -7.01 -5.72 11.62
N LEU A 123 -6.44 -4.86 12.45
CA LEU A 123 -6.26 -5.08 13.89
C LEU A 123 -7.58 -5.38 14.63
N PRO A 124 -8.70 -4.68 14.35
CA PRO A 124 -10.00 -5.00 14.96
C PRO A 124 -10.51 -6.39 14.56
N LEU A 125 -10.17 -6.87 13.35
CA LEU A 125 -10.57 -8.20 12.89
C LEU A 125 -9.82 -9.29 13.69
N ILE A 126 -8.52 -9.10 13.94
CA ILE A 126 -7.69 -9.97 14.79
C ILE A 126 -8.23 -10.01 16.22
N ARG A 127 -8.56 -8.86 16.79
CA ARG A 127 -9.04 -8.78 18.19
C ARG A 127 -10.41 -9.45 18.38
N SER A 128 -11.25 -9.48 17.35
CA SER A 128 -12.58 -10.09 17.43
C SER A 128 -12.61 -11.61 17.28
N SER A 129 -11.53 -12.25 16.80
CA SER A 129 -11.43 -13.71 16.69
C SER A 129 -10.90 -14.39 17.95
N SER A 130 -10.57 -13.60 18.98
CA SER A 130 -10.03 -14.07 20.27
C SER A 130 -11.13 -14.25 21.34
N HIS A 131 -12.39 -14.03 21.00
CA HIS A 131 -13.58 -14.25 21.82
C HIS A 131 -14.54 -15.18 21.08
#